data_AF-A0A7F8R457-F1
#
_entry.id   AF-A0A7F8R457-F1
#
_cell.length_a   1.000
_cell.length_b   1.000
_cell.length_c   1.000
_cell.angle_alpha   90.00
_cell.angle_beta   90.00
_cell.angle_gamma   90.00
#
_symmetry.space_group_name_H-M   'P 1'
#
loop_
_entity.id
_entity.type
_entity.pdbx_description
1 polymer ?
#
loop_
_entity_poly.entity_id
_entity_poly.type
_entity_poly.pdbx_seq_one_letter_code
_entity_poly.pdbx_strand_id
1 'polypeptide(L)'
;MKKLKDPSLRIQLLKHTKCDIMRSLCVLPKTQHDLSSFMVDVWFQTETMLCFSVNGVFKEVEGTSQDSVRAFTRTFITTPVSSYSLCIVNDDLFVKDANPKETQSTFSIPVFTPSCSSWPTLCQKQQEMGQTFSMQSGMNLQWSQK
;
A
#
# COMPACT_ATOMS: atom_id res chain seq x y z
N MET A 1 -14.86 -22.88 -0.13
CA MET A 1 -15.66 -24.09 0.24
C MET A 1 -15.49 -25.33 -0.64
N LYS A 2 -14.72 -25.28 -1.76
CA LYS A 2 -14.58 -26.45 -2.65
C LYS A 2 -13.92 -27.67 -2.00
N LYS A 3 -12.96 -27.45 -1.08
CA LYS A 3 -12.15 -28.51 -0.42
C LYS A 3 -12.78 -29.08 0.87
N LEU A 4 -13.23 -28.23 1.80
CA LEU A 4 -13.86 -28.69 3.05
C LEU A 4 -15.34 -29.00 2.82
N LYS A 5 -15.74 -30.27 2.92
CA LYS A 5 -17.12 -30.74 2.66
C LYS A 5 -18.00 -30.81 3.91
N ASP A 6 -17.40 -31.10 5.06
CA ASP A 6 -18.14 -31.26 6.32
C ASP A 6 -18.86 -29.96 6.74
N PRO A 7 -20.20 -29.99 6.93
CA PRO A 7 -20.97 -28.81 7.32
C PRO A 7 -20.62 -28.25 8.70
N SER A 8 -20.32 -29.12 9.67
CA SER A 8 -20.04 -28.70 11.05
C SER A 8 -18.73 -27.94 11.15
N LEU A 9 -17.68 -28.42 10.48
CA LEU A 9 -16.38 -27.76 10.40
C LEU A 9 -16.47 -26.41 9.68
N ARG A 10 -17.35 -26.29 8.66
CA ARG A 10 -17.56 -25.00 7.97
C ARG A 10 -18.12 -23.94 8.92
N ILE A 11 -19.09 -24.31 9.75
CA ILE A 11 -19.70 -23.40 10.72
C ILE A 11 -18.67 -22.99 11.77
N GLN A 12 -17.82 -23.92 12.24
CA GLN A 12 -16.77 -23.62 13.23
C GLN A 12 -15.71 -22.63 12.73
N LEU A 13 -15.39 -22.67 11.42
CA LEU A 13 -14.43 -21.75 10.81
C LEU A 13 -15.00 -20.34 10.62
N LEU A 14 -16.32 -20.21 10.44
CA LEU A 14 -16.97 -18.91 10.34
C LEU A 14 -17.08 -18.24 11.72
N LYS A 15 -16.66 -16.97 11.81
CA LYS A 15 -16.72 -16.19 13.05
C LYS A 15 -17.94 -15.29 12.98
N HIS A 16 -18.86 -15.47 13.94
CA HIS A 16 -20.19 -14.85 13.87
C HIS A 16 -20.39 -13.73 14.89
N THR A 17 -19.92 -13.91 16.14
CA THR A 17 -20.07 -12.87 17.17
C THR A 17 -18.95 -11.84 17.07
N LYS A 18 -19.24 -10.58 17.46
CA LYS A 18 -18.22 -9.52 17.53
C LYS A 18 -17.00 -9.96 18.33
N CYS A 19 -17.20 -10.63 19.47
CA CYS A 19 -16.10 -11.12 20.31
C CYS A 19 -15.25 -12.18 19.60
N ASP A 20 -15.87 -13.13 18.91
CA ASP A 20 -15.13 -14.18 18.19
C ASP A 20 -14.38 -13.61 16.99
N ILE A 21 -14.98 -12.64 16.28
CA ILE A 21 -14.35 -11.92 15.17
C ILE A 21 -13.12 -11.16 15.68
N MET A 22 -13.27 -10.34 16.72
CA MET A 22 -12.16 -9.58 17.30
C MET A 22 -11.04 -10.49 17.80
N ARG A 23 -11.38 -11.55 18.54
CA ARG A 23 -10.39 -12.52 19.01
C ARG A 23 -9.63 -13.17 17.85
N SER A 24 -10.33 -13.49 16.76
CA SER A 24 -9.71 -14.11 15.57
C SER A 24 -8.81 -13.13 14.81
N LEU A 25 -9.18 -11.85 14.71
CA LEU A 25 -8.35 -10.83 14.06
C LEU A 25 -7.12 -10.46 14.89
N CYS A 26 -7.24 -10.40 16.22
CA CYS A 26 -6.14 -10.03 17.12
C CYS A 26 -5.00 -11.06 17.17
N VAL A 27 -5.24 -12.30 16.77
CA VAL A 27 -4.20 -13.35 16.72
C VAL A 27 -3.55 -13.48 15.34
N LEU A 28 -4.01 -12.73 14.33
CA LEU A 28 -3.33 -12.65 13.04
C LEU A 28 -1.99 -11.92 13.20
N PRO A 29 -0.98 -12.23 12.37
CA PRO A 29 0.28 -11.50 12.37
C PRO A 29 0.06 -10.00 12.17
N LYS A 30 0.89 -9.16 12.82
CA LYS A 30 0.85 -7.72 12.55
C LYS A 30 1.25 -7.44 11.11
N THR A 31 0.49 -6.55 10.48
CA THR A 31 0.65 -6.21 9.06
C THR A 31 0.85 -4.72 8.87
N GLN A 32 1.70 -4.34 7.93
CA GLN A 32 1.78 -3.00 7.38
C GLN A 32 1.24 -3.02 5.95
N HIS A 33 0.07 -2.43 5.74
CA HIS A 33 -0.53 -2.32 4.41
C HIS A 33 0.06 -1.14 3.66
N ASP A 34 0.32 -1.30 2.36
CA ASP A 34 0.53 -0.14 1.49
C ASP A 34 -0.82 0.35 0.98
N LEU A 35 -1.32 1.42 1.60
CA LEU A 35 -2.60 2.02 1.23
C LEU A 35 -2.59 2.64 -0.17
N SER A 36 -1.42 3.03 -0.69
CA SER A 36 -1.31 3.62 -2.03
C SER A 36 -1.53 2.59 -3.14
N SER A 37 -1.33 1.30 -2.84
CA SER A 37 -1.62 0.18 -3.74
C SER A 37 -3.09 -0.24 -3.80
N PHE A 38 -3.95 0.31 -2.93
CA PHE A 38 -5.31 -0.23 -2.80
C PHE A 38 -6.13 0.06 -4.05
N MET A 39 -6.68 -1.00 -4.63
CA MET A 39 -7.72 -0.93 -5.64
C MET A 39 -9.05 -1.31 -5.01
N VAL A 40 -10.04 -0.43 -5.11
CA VAL A 40 -11.36 -0.62 -4.51
C VAL A 40 -12.40 -0.78 -5.60
N ASP A 41 -13.05 -1.94 -5.61
CA ASP A 41 -14.13 -2.26 -6.53
C ASP A 41 -15.46 -2.27 -5.77
N VAL A 42 -16.34 -1.29 -6.03
CA VAL A 42 -17.73 -1.31 -5.55
C VAL A 42 -18.57 -2.06 -6.57
N TRP A 43 -19.14 -3.19 -6.17
CA TRP A 43 -19.85 -4.08 -7.10
C TRP A 43 -21.33 -4.24 -6.77
N PHE A 44 -21.80 -3.73 -5.62
CA PHE A 44 -23.23 -3.68 -5.28
C PHE A 44 -23.54 -2.51 -4.36
N GLN A 45 -24.62 -1.78 -4.64
CA GLN A 45 -25.08 -0.65 -3.83
C GLN A 45 -26.60 -0.56 -3.85
N THR A 46 -27.17 -0.34 -2.67
CA THR A 46 -28.58 0.01 -2.45
C THR A 46 -28.67 1.04 -1.32
N GLU A 47 -29.86 1.51 -0.97
CA GLU A 47 -30.08 2.42 0.16
C GLU A 47 -29.66 1.82 1.52
N THR A 48 -29.68 0.49 1.65
CA THR A 48 -29.46 -0.21 2.93
C THR A 48 -28.16 -1.01 2.95
N MET A 49 -27.45 -1.12 1.82
CA MET A 49 -26.32 -2.04 1.68
C MET A 49 -25.31 -1.53 0.66
N LEU A 50 -24.03 -1.63 1.01
CA LEU A 50 -22.90 -1.35 0.14
C LEU A 50 -21.92 -2.52 0.20
N CYS A 51 -21.59 -3.09 -0.95
CA CYS A 51 -20.62 -4.18 -1.06
C CYS A 51 -19.46 -3.76 -1.94
N PHE A 52 -18.26 -3.96 -1.42
CA PHE A 52 -17.03 -3.60 -2.10
C PHE A 52 -15.91 -4.55 -1.74
N SER A 53 -14.93 -4.65 -2.64
CA SER A 53 -13.73 -5.44 -2.45
C SER A 53 -12.52 -4.52 -2.53
N VAL A 54 -11.57 -4.74 -1.62
CA VAL A 54 -10.29 -4.05 -1.57
C VAL A 54 -9.20 -5.04 -1.94
N ASN A 55 -8.45 -4.75 -2.98
CA ASN A 55 -7.28 -5.49 -3.40
C ASN A 55 -6.03 -4.67 -3.08
N GLY A 56 -4.95 -5.32 -2.66
CA GLY A 56 -3.69 -4.62 -2.40
C GLY A 56 -2.63 -5.57 -1.86
N VAL A 57 -1.57 -4.98 -1.30
CA VAL A 57 -0.49 -5.72 -0.66
C VAL A 57 -0.23 -5.24 0.77
N PHE A 58 0.29 -6.14 1.60
CA PHE A 58 0.81 -5.82 2.92
C PHE A 58 2.09 -6.59 3.21
N LYS A 59 2.87 -6.08 4.15
CA LYS A 59 4.05 -6.73 4.71
C LYS A 59 3.73 -7.28 6.09
N GLU A 60 4.17 -8.49 6.41
CA GLU A 60 4.14 -9.01 7.77
C GLU A 60 5.27 -8.38 8.60
N VAL A 61 4.95 -7.85 9.79
CA VAL A 61 5.87 -7.04 10.61
C VAL A 61 6.56 -7.88 11.70
N GLU A 62 5.98 -9.02 12.07
CA GLU A 62 6.51 -9.89 13.12
C GLU A 62 6.25 -11.37 12.79
N GLY A 63 6.93 -12.26 13.52
CA GLY A 63 6.80 -13.71 13.36
C GLY A 63 7.81 -14.31 12.39
N THR A 64 7.64 -15.60 12.08
CA THR A 64 8.59 -16.38 11.24
C THR A 64 8.64 -15.92 9.79
N SER A 65 7.57 -15.26 9.35
CA SER A 65 7.39 -14.74 7.99
C SER A 65 7.62 -13.23 7.92
N GLN A 66 8.31 -12.64 8.91
CA GLN A 66 8.64 -11.22 8.92
C GLN A 66 9.22 -10.78 7.58
N ASP A 67 8.79 -9.60 7.15
CA ASP A 67 9.12 -8.97 5.88
C ASP A 67 8.56 -9.64 4.62
N SER A 68 7.81 -10.74 4.75
CA SER A 68 7.09 -11.34 3.63
C SER A 68 6.00 -10.39 3.15
N VAL A 69 5.98 -10.16 1.83
CA VAL A 69 4.92 -9.40 1.16
C VAL A 69 3.83 -10.34 0.70
N ARG A 70 2.60 -10.05 1.11
CA ARG A 70 1.39 -10.79 0.74
C ARG A 70 0.48 -9.91 -0.09
N ALA A 71 -0.17 -10.50 -1.06
CA ALA A 71 -1.28 -9.88 -1.75
C ALA A 71 -2.59 -10.35 -1.11
N PHE A 72 -3.57 -9.44 -1.04
CA PHE A 72 -4.85 -9.73 -0.44
C PHE A 72 -6.01 -9.22 -1.30
N THR A 73 -7.15 -9.89 -1.15
CA THR A 73 -8.46 -9.41 -1.55
C THR A 73 -9.34 -9.49 -0.32
N ARG A 74 -9.89 -8.36 0.13
CA ARG A 74 -10.79 -8.30 1.27
C ARG A 74 -12.13 -7.74 0.84
N THR A 75 -13.19 -8.53 1.00
CA THR A 75 -14.55 -8.15 0.59
C THR A 75 -15.36 -7.79 1.81
N PHE A 76 -15.99 -6.61 1.76
CA PHE A 76 -16.86 -6.10 2.80
C PHE A 76 -18.28 -6.01 2.28
N ILE A 77 -19.21 -6.41 3.14
CA ILE A 77 -20.62 -6.05 3.03
C ILE A 77 -20.91 -5.12 4.20
N THR A 78 -21.46 -3.95 3.92
CA THR A 78 -21.76 -2.95 4.93
C THR A 78 -23.18 -2.43 4.83
N THR A 79 -23.68 -1.92 5.96
CA THR A 79 -24.92 -1.15 6.03
C THR A 79 -24.59 0.30 6.42
N PRO A 80 -25.27 1.31 5.85
CA PRO A 80 -25.07 2.69 6.28
C PRO A 80 -25.64 2.91 7.68
N VAL A 81 -24.87 3.54 8.57
CA VAL A 81 -25.31 3.93 9.92
C VAL A 81 -25.64 5.42 9.98
N SER A 82 -24.89 6.23 9.22
CA SER A 82 -25.13 7.65 9.01
C SER A 82 -24.55 8.07 7.65
N SER A 83 -24.70 9.35 7.29
CA SER A 83 -24.19 9.89 6.03
C SER A 83 -22.68 9.68 5.78
N TYR A 84 -21.90 9.42 6.84
CA TYR A 84 -20.45 9.28 6.76
C TYR A 84 -19.92 8.01 7.44
N SER A 85 -20.80 7.07 7.82
CA SER A 85 -20.38 5.86 8.52
C SER A 85 -21.06 4.60 8.02
N LEU A 86 -20.26 3.54 7.97
CA LEU A 86 -20.65 2.22 7.53
C LEU A 86 -20.42 1.22 8.66
N CYS A 87 -21.36 0.29 8.84
CA CYS A 87 -21.20 -0.86 9.71
C CYS A 87 -20.88 -2.09 8.86
N ILE A 88 -19.75 -2.75 9.12
CA ILE A 88 -19.41 -4.00 8.46
C ILE A 88 -20.30 -5.11 9.02
N VAL A 89 -21.07 -5.76 8.14
CA VAL A 89 -21.91 -6.92 8.49
C VAL A 89 -21.30 -8.23 8.06
N ASN A 90 -20.52 -8.25 6.96
CA ASN A 90 -19.72 -9.39 6.54
C ASN A 90 -18.33 -8.93 6.08
N ASP A 91 -17.34 -9.77 6.37
CA ASP A 91 -15.93 -9.59 6.03
C ASP A 91 -15.36 -10.92 5.58
N ASP A 92 -14.80 -10.96 4.37
CA ASP A 92 -14.09 -12.11 3.82
C ASP A 92 -12.70 -11.67 3.38
N LEU A 93 -11.66 -12.26 3.99
CA LEU A 93 -10.26 -11.98 3.71
C LEU A 93 -9.61 -13.17 3.01
N PHE A 94 -9.16 -12.95 1.78
CA PHE A 94 -8.33 -13.89 1.02
C PHE A 94 -6.89 -13.37 0.96
N VAL A 95 -5.93 -14.21 1.34
CA VAL A 95 -4.49 -13.89 1.36
C VAL A 95 -3.74 -14.90 0.51
N LYS A 96 -2.77 -14.41 -0.26
CA LYS A 96 -1.84 -15.21 -1.06
C LYS A 96 -0.46 -14.57 -1.04
N ASP A 97 0.54 -15.31 -1.50
CA ASP A 97 1.86 -14.74 -1.77
C ASP A 97 1.78 -13.70 -2.88
N ALA A 98 2.45 -12.56 -2.69
CA ALA A 98 2.57 -11.55 -3.72
C ALA A 98 3.44 -12.06 -4.87
N ASN A 99 3.07 -11.73 -6.10
CA ASN A 99 3.90 -12.04 -7.26
C ASN A 99 5.16 -11.15 -7.22
N PRO A 100 6.35 -11.63 -7.62
CA PRO A 100 7.55 -10.81 -7.75
C PRO A 100 7.35 -9.44 -8.45
N LYS A 101 6.42 -9.36 -9.41
CA LYS A 101 6.07 -8.10 -10.10
C LYS A 101 5.34 -7.09 -9.20
N GLU A 102 4.53 -7.57 -8.27
CA GLU A 102 3.82 -6.76 -7.28
C GLU A 102 4.79 -6.28 -6.19
N THR A 103 5.79 -7.09 -5.83
CA THR A 103 6.74 -6.78 -4.75
C THR A 103 7.74 -5.66 -5.08
N GLN A 104 8.18 -5.55 -6.34
CA GLN A 104 9.23 -4.59 -6.74
C GLN A 104 8.77 -3.12 -6.79
N SER A 105 7.46 -2.87 -6.92
CA SER A 105 6.93 -1.51 -7.12
C SER A 105 6.52 -0.81 -5.83
N THR A 106 6.17 -1.56 -4.79
CA THR A 106 5.24 -1.05 -3.76
C THR A 106 5.91 -0.76 -2.42
N PHE A 107 7.03 -1.43 -2.13
CA PHE A 107 7.85 -1.18 -0.94
C PHE A 107 9.25 -0.68 -1.26
N SER A 108 9.54 -0.47 -2.55
CA SER A 108 10.78 0.16 -2.97
C SER A 108 10.73 1.63 -2.58
N ILE A 109 11.65 2.05 -1.71
CA ILE A 109 12.04 3.45 -1.65
C ILE A 109 12.42 3.81 -3.09
N PRO A 110 11.84 4.86 -3.71
CA PRO A 110 12.32 5.29 -5.00
C PRO A 110 13.79 5.62 -4.79
N VAL A 111 14.66 4.77 -5.34
CA VAL A 111 16.05 5.17 -5.57
C VAL A 111 15.89 6.48 -6.33
N PHE A 112 16.45 7.57 -5.81
CA PHE A 112 16.57 8.81 -6.55
C PHE A 112 17.35 8.46 -7.82
N THR A 113 16.64 8.06 -8.87
CA THR A 113 17.16 8.04 -10.22
C THR A 113 17.29 9.51 -10.57
N PRO A 114 18.50 10.02 -10.87
CA PRO A 114 18.63 11.35 -11.43
C PRO A 114 18.09 11.31 -12.86
N SER A 115 16.77 11.20 -13.02
CA SER A 115 16.11 11.37 -14.30
C SER A 115 16.02 12.87 -14.56
N CYS A 116 17.14 13.46 -14.94
CA CYS A 116 17.14 14.74 -15.58
C CYS A 116 18.05 14.70 -16.82
N SER A 117 17.51 14.16 -17.91
CA SER A 117 18.14 14.28 -19.23
C SER A 117 18.00 15.70 -19.82
N SER A 118 17.39 16.64 -19.11
CA SER A 118 17.36 18.07 -19.46
C SER A 118 18.29 18.96 -18.62
N TRP A 119 19.06 18.39 -17.68
CA TRP A 119 20.04 19.12 -16.88
C TRP A 119 21.38 19.53 -17.52
N PRO A 120 21.80 19.10 -18.73
CA PRO A 120 23.10 19.57 -19.24
C PRO A 120 23.11 21.10 -19.42
N THR A 121 22.02 21.66 -19.93
CA THR A 121 21.98 23.06 -20.37
C THR A 121 21.91 24.05 -19.21
N LEU A 122 21.22 23.72 -18.11
CA LEU A 122 21.12 24.60 -16.94
C LEU A 122 22.44 24.62 -16.15
N CYS A 123 23.07 23.45 -15.98
CA CYS A 123 24.33 23.32 -15.26
C CYS A 123 25.46 24.05 -16.00
N GLN A 124 25.49 23.96 -17.34
CA GLN A 124 26.50 24.62 -18.16
C GLN A 124 26.37 26.14 -18.12
N LYS A 125 25.13 26.67 -18.16
CA LYS A 125 24.87 28.12 -18.08
C LYS A 125 25.20 28.71 -16.70
N GLN A 126 24.96 27.96 -15.61
CA GLN A 126 25.38 28.36 -14.26
C GLN A 126 26.91 28.36 -14.12
N GLN A 127 27.60 27.39 -14.73
CA GLN A 127 29.06 27.33 -14.72
C GLN A 127 29.68 28.50 -15.50
N GLU A 128 29.16 28.82 -16.69
CA GLU A 128 29.61 29.96 -17.50
C GLU A 128 29.42 31.30 -16.78
N MET A 129 28.28 31.47 -16.10
CA MET A 129 27.99 32.68 -15.32
C MET A 129 28.95 32.83 -14.13
N GLY A 130 29.31 31.72 -13.47
CA GLY A 130 30.32 31.71 -12.40
C GLY A 130 31.73 32.03 -12.92
N GLN A 131 32.10 31.51 -14.09
CA GLN A 131 33.42 31.77 -14.69
C GLN A 131 33.57 33.21 -15.18
N THR A 132 32.56 33.76 -15.85
CA THR A 132 32.57 35.16 -16.28
C THR A 132 32.66 36.11 -15.09
N PHE A 133 31.91 35.86 -14.01
CA PHE A 133 31.98 36.66 -12.80
C PHE A 133 33.35 36.58 -12.10
N SER A 134 33.96 35.39 -12.05
CA SER A 134 35.30 35.17 -11.46
C SER A 134 36.39 35.89 -12.25
N MET A 135 36.36 35.84 -13.59
CA MET A 135 37.29 36.59 -14.44
C MET A 135 37.17 38.10 -14.27
N GLN A 136 35.95 38.63 -14.10
CA GLN A 136 35.71 40.06 -14.03
C GLN A 136 35.97 40.65 -12.63
N SER A 137 35.75 39.86 -11.58
CA SER A 137 35.96 40.28 -10.18
C SER A 137 37.33 39.92 -9.61
N GLY A 138 38.09 39.03 -10.26
CA GLY A 138 39.37 38.52 -9.76
C GLY A 138 39.24 37.54 -8.59
N MET A 139 38.01 37.15 -8.22
CA MET A 139 37.74 36.25 -7.10
C MET A 139 37.90 34.77 -7.51
N ASN A 140 38.35 33.93 -6.58
CA ASN A 140 38.55 32.50 -6.84
C ASN A 140 37.22 31.74 -6.97
N LEU A 141 37.06 30.99 -8.06
CA LEU A 141 35.85 30.25 -8.40
C LEU A 141 35.44 29.17 -7.38
N GLN A 142 36.37 28.63 -6.58
CA GLN A 142 36.06 27.60 -5.59
C GLN A 142 35.18 28.11 -4.44
N TRP A 143 35.14 29.43 -4.19
CA TRP A 143 34.39 29.98 -3.06
C TRP A 143 32.90 30.16 -3.37
N SER A 144 32.51 30.12 -4.64
CA SER A 144 31.13 30.26 -5.10
C SER A 144 30.36 28.93 -5.24
N GLN A 145 31.00 27.79 -4.95
CA GLN A 145 30.41 26.44 -5.10
C GLN A 145 30.05 25.76 -3.76
N LYS A 146 29.76 26.51 -2.70
CA LYS A 146 29.28 25.98 -1.41
C LYS A 146 27.80 26.21 -1.20
#